data_AF-A0A2E0DNV1-F1
#
_entry.id   AF-A0A2E0DNV1-F1
#
_cell.length_a   1.000
_cell.length_b   1.000
_cell.length_c   1.000
_cell.angle_alpha   90.00
_cell.angle_beta   90.00
_cell.angle_gamma   90.00
#
_symmetry.space_group_name_H-M   'P 1'
#
loop_
_entity.id
_entity.type
_entity.pdbx_description
1 polymer ?
#
loop_
_entity_poly.entity_id
_entity_poly.type
_entity_poly.pdbx_seq_one_letter_code
_entity_poly.pdbx_strand_id
1 'polypeptide(L)'
;MKQPFVLTACVSAAILASACSEEPIIEPVGPLPPPLNGTAFIDPDVLTVQGPNALTGLTPLGVGSRVMYDGRIGAEATYDTWLFEASFIPSLLLEIRVNAEFDSISAVDLADLYAERFGVLPQVLREGVETLSVHGGLESIVGLNRDLVVHADQGEAHRIQGFLEEVMAHETVHISLDAEH
;
A
#
# COMPACT_ATOMS: atom_id res chain seq x y z
N MET A 1 -45.04 -55.43 -51.05
CA MET A 1 -44.17 -56.47 -51.65
C MET A 1 -42.70 -56.02 -51.54
N LYS A 2 -41.96 -56.58 -50.58
CA LYS A 2 -40.50 -56.85 -50.56
C LYS A 2 -40.11 -57.28 -49.13
N GLN A 3 -40.21 -58.60 -48.93
CA GLN A 3 -39.33 -59.57 -48.26
C GLN A 3 -38.37 -59.18 -47.08
N PRO A 4 -37.97 -60.17 -46.24
CA PRO A 4 -37.74 -60.08 -44.79
C PRO A 4 -36.28 -60.41 -44.38
N PHE A 5 -36.07 -61.01 -43.17
CA PHE A 5 -34.84 -61.61 -42.62
C PHE A 5 -33.89 -60.58 -41.92
N VAL A 6 -33.28 -60.74 -40.72
CA VAL A 6 -32.85 -61.91 -39.91
C VAL A 6 -32.73 -61.56 -38.43
N LEU A 7 -33.08 -62.55 -37.61
CA LEU A 7 -32.68 -62.92 -36.25
C LEU A 7 -31.27 -62.46 -35.78
N THR A 8 -31.15 -61.87 -34.58
CA THR A 8 -29.96 -62.12 -33.73
C THR A 8 -30.38 -62.22 -32.26
N ALA A 9 -29.82 -63.25 -31.64
CA ALA A 9 -30.16 -63.80 -30.35
C ALA A 9 -29.71 -62.96 -29.15
N CYS A 10 -30.46 -63.20 -28.06
CA CYS A 10 -30.06 -63.23 -26.65
C CYS A 10 -28.59 -62.99 -26.32
N VAL A 11 -28.32 -62.10 -25.37
CA VAL A 11 -27.66 -62.46 -24.10
C VAL A 11 -28.17 -61.51 -23.01
N SER A 12 -28.97 -62.03 -22.08
CA SER A 12 -29.16 -61.41 -20.77
C SER A 12 -27.89 -61.67 -19.96
N ALA A 13 -27.04 -60.66 -19.81
CA ALA A 13 -25.89 -60.72 -18.92
C ALA A 13 -26.24 -60.00 -17.61
N ALA A 14 -26.07 -60.75 -16.53
CA ALA A 14 -26.43 -60.40 -15.17
C ALA A 14 -25.79 -59.11 -14.68
N ILE A 15 -26.56 -58.39 -13.85
CA ILE A 15 -26.13 -57.26 -13.03
C ILE A 15 -25.02 -57.75 -12.09
N LEU A 16 -23.79 -57.37 -12.38
CA LEU A 16 -22.70 -57.36 -11.40
C LEU A 16 -22.66 -55.97 -10.79
N ALA A 17 -23.18 -55.86 -9.57
CA ALA A 17 -23.01 -54.69 -8.73
C ALA A 17 -21.53 -54.55 -8.38
N SER A 18 -20.80 -53.80 -9.21
CA SER A 18 -19.51 -53.25 -8.83
C SER A 18 -19.79 -52.03 -7.95
N ALA A 19 -19.70 -52.23 -6.64
CA ALA A 19 -19.56 -51.13 -5.69
C ALA A 19 -18.18 -50.49 -5.92
N CYS A 20 -18.06 -49.66 -6.96
CA CYS A 20 -16.99 -48.68 -7.01
C CYS A 20 -17.41 -47.58 -6.03
N SER A 21 -16.78 -47.58 -4.85
CA SER A 21 -16.73 -46.39 -4.01
C SER A 21 -16.22 -45.24 -4.87
N GLU A 22 -17.06 -44.24 -5.11
CA GLU A 22 -16.61 -42.96 -5.64
C GLU A 22 -15.65 -42.39 -4.59
N GLU A 23 -14.34 -42.52 -4.84
CA GLU A 23 -13.37 -41.79 -4.05
C GLU A 23 -13.67 -40.31 -4.24
N PRO A 24 -13.90 -39.54 -3.15
CA PRO A 24 -14.15 -38.13 -3.28
C PRO A 24 -12.93 -37.50 -3.95
N ILE A 25 -13.19 -36.78 -5.03
CA ILE A 25 -12.19 -35.99 -5.73
C ILE A 25 -11.72 -34.93 -4.74
N ILE A 26 -10.55 -35.14 -4.12
CA ILE A 26 -9.93 -34.13 -3.27
C ILE A 26 -9.36 -33.09 -4.24
N GLU A 27 -10.12 -32.03 -4.49
CA GLU A 27 -9.62 -30.81 -5.11
C GLU A 27 -8.30 -30.45 -4.41
N PRO A 28 -7.19 -30.22 -5.14
CA PRO A 28 -5.94 -29.85 -4.52
C PRO A 28 -6.19 -28.59 -3.71
N VAL A 29 -6.01 -28.68 -2.39
CA VAL A 29 -6.03 -27.51 -1.52
C VAL A 29 -5.01 -26.55 -2.12
N GLY A 30 -5.51 -25.45 -2.70
CA GLY A 30 -4.67 -24.39 -3.23
C GLY A 30 -3.69 -23.95 -2.16
N PRO A 31 -2.54 -23.37 -2.54
CA PRO A 31 -1.57 -22.89 -1.57
C PRO A 31 -2.31 -22.05 -0.52
N LEU A 32 -2.05 -22.36 0.75
CA LEU A 32 -2.57 -21.56 1.85
C LEU A 32 -2.23 -20.10 1.55
N PRO A 33 -3.16 -19.16 1.79
CA PRO A 33 -2.84 -17.75 1.67
C PRO A 33 -1.58 -17.48 2.50
N PRO A 34 -0.67 -16.61 2.00
CA PRO A 34 0.57 -16.33 2.70
C PRO A 34 0.25 -15.94 4.14
N PRO A 35 1.09 -16.37 5.10
CA PRO A 35 0.81 -16.18 6.52
C PRO A 35 0.71 -14.70 6.92
N LEU A 36 1.18 -13.80 6.05
CA LEU A 36 1.10 -12.35 6.20
C LEU A 36 0.39 -11.75 4.99
N ASN A 37 -0.49 -10.78 5.23
CA ASN A 37 -1.24 -10.06 4.20
C ASN A 37 -0.48 -8.83 3.64
N GLY A 38 0.84 -8.83 3.79
CA GLY A 38 1.74 -7.73 3.41
C GLY A 38 3.01 -7.76 4.27
N THR A 39 4.11 -7.22 3.74
CA THR A 39 5.42 -7.17 4.41
C THR A 39 5.59 -5.97 5.34
N ALA A 40 4.70 -4.97 5.26
CA ALA A 40 4.71 -3.80 6.12
C ALA A 40 3.98 -4.02 7.47
N PHE A 41 3.13 -5.04 7.58
CA PHE A 41 2.23 -5.26 8.72
C PHE A 41 2.75 -6.34 9.68
N ILE A 42 4.05 -6.30 10.01
CA ILE A 42 4.70 -7.34 10.82
C ILE A 42 4.41 -7.13 12.31
N ASP A 43 4.59 -5.91 12.79
CA ASP A 43 4.37 -5.53 14.19
C ASP A 43 4.16 -4.00 14.29
N PRO A 44 3.00 -3.51 14.78
CA PRO A 44 2.67 -2.08 14.85
C PRO A 44 3.45 -1.30 15.92
N ASP A 45 4.19 -1.99 16.79
CA ASP A 45 4.88 -1.36 17.92
C ASP A 45 6.38 -1.17 17.68
N VAL A 46 6.86 -1.37 16.44
CA VAL A 46 8.29 -1.24 16.11
C VAL A 46 8.72 0.22 16.00
N LEU A 47 7.89 1.07 15.39
CA LEU A 47 8.10 2.51 15.31
C LEU A 47 6.91 3.23 15.93
N THR A 48 7.12 3.86 17.08
CA THR A 48 6.05 4.59 17.78
C THR A 48 6.41 6.06 17.95
N VAL A 49 5.40 6.93 17.93
CA VAL A 49 5.58 8.38 18.24
C VAL A 49 6.04 8.67 19.66
N GLN A 50 6.07 7.67 20.55
CA GLN A 50 6.67 7.83 21.88
C GLN A 50 8.20 7.71 21.85
N GLY A 51 8.78 7.26 20.73
CA GLY A 51 10.21 7.19 20.52
C GLY A 51 10.86 8.56 20.21
N PRO A 52 12.20 8.59 20.04
CA PRO A 52 12.89 9.79 19.60
C PRO A 52 12.37 10.27 18.24
N ASN A 53 12.11 11.58 18.13
CA ASN A 53 11.69 12.22 16.89
C ASN A 53 12.77 13.21 16.45
N ALA A 54 13.19 13.13 15.19
CA ALA A 54 14.23 13.99 14.62
C ALA A 54 13.70 15.35 14.12
N LEU A 55 12.38 15.57 14.08
CA LEU A 55 11.76 16.80 13.62
C LEU A 55 12.19 17.98 14.50
N THR A 56 12.72 19.03 13.87
CA THR A 56 13.14 20.27 14.54
C THR A 56 12.24 21.46 14.26
N GLY A 57 11.43 21.40 13.19
CA GLY A 57 10.48 22.45 12.89
C GLY A 57 9.80 22.25 11.54
N LEU A 58 8.65 22.90 11.40
CA LEU A 58 7.82 22.95 10.21
C LEU A 58 7.54 24.41 9.87
N THR A 59 7.90 24.84 8.66
CA THR A 59 7.73 26.22 8.21
C THR A 59 6.80 26.26 7.00
N PRO A 60 5.69 27.03 7.03
CA PRO A 60 4.85 27.22 5.86
C PRO A 60 5.59 28.04 4.80
N LEU A 61 5.59 27.55 3.56
CA LEU A 61 6.16 28.22 2.39
C LEU A 61 5.10 28.96 1.55
N GLY A 62 3.82 28.71 1.83
CA GLY A 62 2.68 29.35 1.16
C GLY A 62 2.00 28.39 0.17
N VAL A 63 1.60 28.91 -0.98
CA VAL A 63 0.93 28.15 -2.04
C VAL A 63 1.78 28.10 -3.30
N GLY A 64 1.64 27.03 -4.07
CA GLY A 64 2.30 26.89 -5.37
C GLY A 64 1.71 25.77 -6.19
N SER A 65 2.27 25.56 -7.38
CA SER A 65 1.90 24.43 -8.23
C SER A 65 3.02 23.39 -8.23
N ARG A 66 2.66 22.11 -8.13
CA ARG A 66 3.58 20.97 -8.15
C ARG A 66 3.05 19.86 -9.05
N VAL A 67 3.96 19.12 -9.65
CA VAL A 67 3.64 17.82 -10.26
C VAL A 67 3.73 16.77 -9.14
N MET A 68 2.66 16.02 -8.94
CA MET A 68 2.56 14.99 -7.89
C MET A 68 1.92 13.75 -8.50
N TYR A 69 2.40 12.57 -8.10
CA TYR A 69 1.76 11.30 -8.45
C TYR A 69 0.49 11.12 -7.62
N ASP A 70 -0.62 10.82 -8.28
CA ASP A 70 -1.90 10.56 -7.63
C ASP A 70 -2.39 9.15 -7.97
N GLY A 71 -2.37 8.29 -6.97
CA GLY A 71 -2.83 6.90 -7.07
C GLY A 71 -4.26 6.75 -7.60
N ARG A 72 -5.13 7.75 -7.36
CA ARG A 72 -6.55 7.69 -7.79
C ARG A 72 -6.68 7.67 -9.30
N ILE A 73 -5.72 8.26 -10.00
CA ILE A 73 -5.64 8.28 -11.46
C ILE A 73 -4.46 7.45 -12.00
N GLY A 74 -3.61 6.92 -11.12
CA GLY A 74 -2.44 6.12 -11.48
C GLY A 74 -1.40 6.87 -12.29
N ALA A 75 -1.29 8.19 -12.14
CA ALA A 75 -0.44 9.04 -12.95
C ALA A 75 -0.02 10.32 -12.21
N GLU A 76 1.03 10.97 -12.71
CA GLU A 76 1.39 12.32 -12.30
C GLU A 76 0.48 13.36 -12.95
N ALA A 77 0.07 14.36 -12.17
CA ALA A 77 -0.63 15.53 -12.66
C ALA A 77 -0.16 16.79 -11.93
N THR A 78 -0.51 17.94 -12.48
CA THR A 78 -0.20 19.24 -11.88
C THR A 78 -1.34 19.67 -10.96
N TYR A 79 -1.00 19.97 -9.71
CA TYR A 79 -1.95 20.41 -8.70
C TYR A 79 -1.55 21.76 -8.12
N ASP A 80 -2.55 22.53 -7.71
CA ASP A 80 -2.33 23.60 -6.74
C ASP A 80 -2.09 22.97 -5.36
N THR A 81 -1.17 23.53 -4.59
CA THR A 81 -0.64 22.93 -3.37
C THR A 81 -0.39 23.95 -2.27
N TRP A 82 -0.63 23.53 -1.03
CA TRP A 82 -0.08 24.13 0.17
C TRP A 82 1.29 23.54 0.43
N LEU A 83 2.30 24.40 0.61
CA LEU A 83 3.70 24.01 0.68
C LEU A 83 4.28 24.30 2.06
N PHE A 84 5.02 23.33 2.58
CA PHE A 84 5.71 23.42 3.86
C PHE A 84 7.12 22.85 3.75
N GLU A 85 8.03 23.34 4.58
CA GLU A 85 9.37 22.78 4.75
C GLU A 85 9.51 22.23 6.16
N ALA A 86 9.72 20.91 6.26
CA ALA A 86 10.06 20.25 7.51
C ALA A 86 11.57 20.08 7.62
N SER A 87 12.11 20.31 8.82
CA SER A 87 13.54 20.22 9.11
C SER A 87 13.82 19.14 10.15
N PHE A 88 14.91 18.39 9.98
CA PHE A 88 15.25 17.26 10.84
C PHE A 88 16.75 17.20 11.18
N ILE A 89 17.06 16.68 12.37
CA ILE A 89 18.44 16.32 12.77
C ILE A 89 18.92 15.10 11.94
N PRO A 90 20.19 15.08 11.47
CA PRO A 90 21.24 16.08 11.71
C PRO A 90 21.21 17.33 10.82
N SER A 91 20.69 17.26 9.59
CA SER A 91 20.50 18.40 8.67
C SER A 91 19.75 17.92 7.42
N LEU A 92 18.49 17.51 7.57
CA LEU A 92 17.64 17.07 6.46
C LEU A 92 16.45 18.02 6.31
N LEU A 93 16.11 18.36 5.08
CA LEU A 93 14.93 19.14 4.73
C LEU A 93 13.99 18.28 3.88
N LEU A 94 12.69 18.42 4.10
CA LEU A 94 11.64 17.73 3.38
C LEU A 94 10.60 18.78 2.92
N GLU A 95 10.33 18.86 1.62
CA GLU A 95 9.22 19.67 1.11
C GLU A 95 7.93 18.85 1.22
N ILE A 96 7.02 19.28 2.08
CA ILE A 96 5.69 18.67 2.20
C ILE A 96 4.72 19.45 1.32
N ARG A 97 4.00 18.71 0.47
CA ARG A 97 3.09 19.23 -0.55
C ARG A 97 1.71 18.68 -0.30
N VAL A 98 0.82 19.51 0.22
CA VAL A 98 -0.57 19.10 0.45
C VAL A 98 -1.43 19.64 -0.69
N ASN A 99 -2.16 18.76 -1.37
CA ASN A 99 -3.04 19.13 -2.47
C ASN A 99 -4.06 20.19 -2.02
N ALA A 100 -4.31 21.21 -2.84
CA ALA A 100 -5.25 22.29 -2.52
C ALA A 100 -6.73 21.87 -2.55
N GLU A 101 -7.02 20.57 -2.74
CA GLU A 101 -8.33 20.00 -2.40
C GLU A 101 -8.64 20.06 -0.90
N PHE A 102 -7.61 20.16 -0.05
CA PHE A 102 -7.73 20.45 1.37
C PHE A 102 -7.75 21.96 1.62
N ASP A 103 -8.52 22.41 2.61
CA ASP A 103 -8.43 23.79 3.09
C ASP A 103 -7.11 24.05 3.83
N SER A 104 -6.78 25.32 4.04
CA SER A 104 -5.50 25.71 4.64
C SER A 104 -5.29 25.20 6.07
N ILE A 105 -6.38 24.98 6.82
CA ILE A 105 -6.29 24.49 8.21
C ILE A 105 -5.94 22.99 8.16
N SER A 106 -6.71 22.23 7.39
CA SER A 106 -6.48 20.81 7.16
C SER A 106 -5.09 20.56 6.57
N ALA A 107 -4.61 21.44 5.69
CA ALA A 107 -3.28 21.32 5.12
C ALA A 107 -2.15 21.50 6.15
N VAL A 108 -2.31 22.40 7.12
CA VAL A 108 -1.37 22.55 8.24
C VAL A 108 -1.39 21.29 9.11
N ASP A 109 -2.58 20.80 9.47
CA ASP A 109 -2.72 19.61 10.31
C ASP A 109 -2.12 18.35 9.64
N LEU A 110 -2.31 18.18 8.34
CA LEU A 110 -1.71 17.09 7.57
C LEU A 110 -0.19 17.24 7.47
N ALA A 111 0.32 18.45 7.22
CA ALA A 111 1.75 18.69 7.14
C ALA A 111 2.44 18.43 8.49
N ASP A 112 1.83 18.87 9.59
CA ASP A 112 2.31 18.61 10.96
C ASP A 112 2.31 17.12 11.27
N LEU A 113 1.18 16.44 11.02
CA LEU A 113 1.07 14.99 11.21
C LEU A 113 2.18 14.25 10.47
N TYR A 114 2.33 14.43 9.16
CA TYR A 114 3.29 13.64 8.40
C TYR A 114 4.74 14.06 8.66
N ALA A 115 5.01 15.33 8.99
CA ALA A 115 6.33 15.75 9.45
C ALA A 115 6.72 15.03 10.75
N GLU A 116 5.81 14.95 11.72
CA GLU A 116 6.03 14.23 12.97
C GLU A 116 6.29 12.74 12.71
N ARG A 117 5.43 12.07 11.92
CA ARG A 117 5.58 10.62 11.64
C ARG A 117 6.86 10.33 10.88
N PHE A 118 7.19 11.15 9.88
CA PHE A 118 8.44 11.02 9.13
C PHE A 118 9.66 11.18 10.05
N GLY A 119 9.61 12.08 11.03
CA GLY A 119 10.70 12.32 11.96
C GLY A 119 11.00 11.17 12.92
N VAL A 120 10.05 10.24 13.13
CA VAL A 120 10.26 9.00 13.89
C VAL A 120 11.10 7.98 13.10
N LEU A 121 11.10 8.06 11.77
CA LEU A 121 11.80 7.09 10.94
C LEU A 121 13.32 7.11 11.21
N PRO A 122 13.97 5.93 11.22
CA PRO A 122 15.43 5.83 11.29
C PRO A 122 16.09 6.73 10.23
N GLN A 123 17.21 7.38 10.59
CA GLN A 123 17.87 8.35 9.70
C GLN A 123 18.13 7.79 8.30
N VAL A 124 18.62 6.55 8.21
CA VAL A 124 18.91 5.88 6.93
C VAL A 124 17.68 5.78 6.02
N LEU A 125 16.47 5.72 6.59
CA LEU A 125 15.20 5.66 5.84
C LEU A 125 14.59 7.03 5.55
N ARG A 126 15.20 8.11 6.06
CA ARG A 126 14.82 9.48 5.67
C ARG A 126 15.72 10.00 4.55
N GLU A 127 16.96 9.51 4.48
CA GLU A 127 17.94 9.92 3.48
C GLU A 127 17.44 9.62 2.06
N GLY A 128 17.55 10.58 1.15
CA GLY A 128 17.08 10.42 -0.24
C GLY A 128 15.61 10.77 -0.49
N VAL A 129 14.78 10.84 0.56
CA VAL A 129 13.42 11.39 0.45
C VAL A 129 13.53 12.92 0.44
N GLU A 130 13.11 13.54 -0.66
CA GLU A 130 13.11 14.99 -0.80
C GLU A 130 11.74 15.60 -0.52
N THR A 131 10.68 14.86 -0.86
CA THR A 131 9.32 15.40 -0.85
C THR A 131 8.33 14.41 -0.26
N LEU A 132 7.25 14.95 0.28
CA LEU A 132 6.10 14.18 0.73
C LEU A 132 4.82 14.80 0.16
N SER A 133 4.13 14.05 -0.68
CA SER A 133 2.94 14.49 -1.40
C SER A 133 1.67 13.93 -0.76
N VAL A 134 0.72 14.79 -0.40
CA VAL A 134 -0.53 14.39 0.26
C VAL A 134 -1.74 14.68 -0.63
N HIS A 135 -2.51 13.62 -0.92
CA HIS A 135 -3.78 13.64 -1.65
C HIS A 135 -4.93 13.19 -0.73
N GLY A 136 -6.19 13.48 -1.09
CA GLY A 136 -7.36 12.82 -0.50
C GLY A 136 -7.57 11.42 -1.10
N GLY A 137 -8.23 10.51 -0.38
CA GLY A 137 -8.57 9.18 -0.86
C GLY A 137 -7.94 8.02 -0.08
N LEU A 138 -8.23 6.80 -0.55
CA LEU A 138 -7.89 5.52 0.08
C LEU A 138 -6.80 4.72 -0.66
N GLU A 139 -6.10 5.34 -1.60
CA GLU A 139 -5.02 4.66 -2.31
C GLU A 139 -3.82 4.39 -1.39
N SER A 140 -3.04 3.37 -1.72
CA SER A 140 -1.89 2.98 -0.92
C SER A 140 -0.88 4.12 -0.77
N ILE A 141 -0.23 4.17 0.39
CA ILE A 141 0.99 4.97 0.57
C ILE A 141 2.05 4.33 -0.32
N VAL A 142 2.77 5.14 -1.09
CA VAL A 142 3.79 4.64 -2.03
C VAL A 142 5.05 5.48 -2.00
N GLY A 143 6.20 4.81 -2.03
CA GLY A 143 7.49 5.44 -2.33
C GLY A 143 7.74 5.46 -3.83
N LEU A 144 7.92 6.66 -4.41
CA LEU A 144 8.18 6.80 -5.85
C LEU A 144 9.27 7.85 -6.10
N ASN A 145 10.35 7.45 -6.78
CA ASN A 145 11.51 8.29 -7.01
C ASN A 145 12.08 8.85 -5.69
N ARG A 146 11.87 10.14 -5.40
CA ARG A 146 12.31 10.84 -4.18
C ARG A 146 11.13 11.40 -3.39
N ASP A 147 9.93 10.91 -3.69
CA ASP A 147 8.65 11.36 -3.14
C ASP A 147 7.97 10.24 -2.36
N LEU A 148 7.56 10.54 -1.13
CA LEU A 148 6.67 9.69 -0.35
C LEU A 148 5.23 10.19 -0.57
N VAL A 149 4.40 9.41 -1.24
CA VAL A 149 3.03 9.79 -1.57
C VAL A 149 2.07 9.16 -0.57
N VAL A 150 1.20 9.99 0.00
CA VAL A 150 0.18 9.55 0.96
C VAL A 150 -1.20 10.01 0.51
N HIS A 151 -2.16 9.10 0.50
CA HIS A 151 -3.58 9.44 0.43
C HIS A 151 -4.16 9.47 1.84
N ALA A 152 -4.73 10.61 2.23
CA ALA A 152 -5.00 10.97 3.62
C ALA A 152 -5.97 10.02 4.33
N ASP A 153 -7.00 9.49 3.64
CA ASP A 153 -7.94 8.56 4.26
C ASP A 153 -7.26 7.20 4.52
N GLN A 154 -6.35 6.78 3.63
CA GLN A 154 -5.55 5.57 3.84
C GLN A 154 -4.50 5.77 4.94
N GLY A 155 -3.86 6.93 4.98
CA GLY A 155 -2.95 7.32 6.05
C GLY A 155 -3.62 7.28 7.41
N GLU A 156 -4.83 7.84 7.52
CA GLU A 156 -5.65 7.78 8.73
C GLU A 156 -6.06 6.35 9.10
N ALA A 157 -6.44 5.53 8.12
CA ALA A 157 -6.76 4.12 8.35
C ALA A 157 -5.57 3.36 8.96
N HIS A 158 -4.36 3.53 8.41
CA HIS A 158 -3.15 2.95 8.98
C HIS A 158 -2.82 3.53 10.35
N ARG A 159 -3.02 4.84 10.56
CA ARG A 159 -2.77 5.49 11.84
C ARG A 159 -3.66 4.93 12.95
N ILE A 160 -4.95 4.72 12.66
CA ILE A 160 -5.91 4.11 13.60
C ILE A 160 -5.51 2.66 13.92
N GLN A 161 -4.98 1.93 12.94
CA GLN A 161 -4.54 0.55 13.12
C GLN A 161 -3.15 0.43 13.77
N GLY A 162 -2.42 1.54 13.91
CA GLY A 162 -1.05 1.56 14.46
C GLY A 162 0.03 1.15 13.48
N PHE A 163 -0.20 1.24 12.17
CA PHE A 163 0.78 0.80 11.14
C PHE A 163 1.30 1.95 10.27
N LEU A 164 0.95 3.21 10.56
CA LEU A 164 1.31 4.30 9.66
C LEU A 164 2.83 4.44 9.54
N GLU A 165 3.52 4.41 10.68
CA GLU A 165 4.98 4.54 10.75
C GLU A 165 5.69 3.36 10.08
N GLU A 166 5.21 2.13 10.27
CA GLU A 166 5.74 0.92 9.64
C GLU A 166 5.54 0.95 8.12
N VAL A 167 4.36 1.37 7.65
CA VAL A 167 4.09 1.50 6.22
C VAL A 167 4.97 2.60 5.63
N MET A 168 5.08 3.76 6.28
CA MET A 168 5.98 4.82 5.82
C MET A 168 7.43 4.34 5.78
N ALA A 169 7.89 3.59 6.79
CA ALA A 169 9.23 3.00 6.78
C ALA A 169 9.44 2.00 5.64
N HIS A 170 8.43 1.18 5.34
CA HIS A 170 8.47 0.24 4.22
C HIS A 170 8.63 1.00 2.89
N GLU A 171 7.81 2.02 2.67
CA GLU A 171 7.82 2.80 1.43
C GLU A 171 9.09 3.63 1.28
N THR A 172 9.68 4.14 2.36
CA THR A 172 10.94 4.88 2.25
C THR A 172 12.15 3.99 2.02
N VAL A 173 12.09 2.67 2.31
CA VAL A 173 13.12 1.72 1.83
C VAL A 173 13.24 1.79 0.31
N HIS A 174 12.12 1.88 -0.41
CA HIS A 174 12.10 1.98 -1.87
C HIS A 174 12.77 3.25 -2.40
N ILE A 175 12.85 4.31 -1.58
CA ILE A 175 13.48 5.58 -1.95
C ILE A 175 14.96 5.60 -1.53
N SER A 176 15.23 5.20 -0.30
CA SER A 176 16.52 5.37 0.35
C SER A 176 17.52 4.26 0.03
N LEU A 177 17.05 3.03 -0.21
CA LEU A 177 17.90 1.83 -0.22
C LEU A 177 17.80 0.96 -1.48
N ASP A 178 16.71 1.04 -2.26
CA ASP A 178 16.54 0.19 -3.47
C ASP A 178 17.60 0.43 -4.54
N ALA A 179 18.12 1.65 -4.69
CA ALA A 179 19.18 1.91 -5.66
C ALA A 179 20.53 1.29 -5.25
N GLU A 180 20.70 0.95 -3.97
CA GLU A 180 21.95 0.48 -3.39
C GLU A 180 21.99 -1.05 -3.18
N HIS A 181 20.93 -1.78 -3.53
CA HIS A 181 20.78 -3.23 -3.32
C HIS A 181 20.07 -3.94 -4.49
#